data_AF-A0A927GA40-F1
#
_entry.id   AF-A0A927GA40-F1
#
_cell.length_a   1.000
_cell.length_b   1.000
_cell.length_c   1.000
_cell.angle_alpha   90.00
_cell.angle_beta   90.00
_cell.angle_gamma   90.00
#
_symmetry.space_group_name_H-M   'P 1'
#
loop_
_entity.id
_entity.type
_entity.pdbx_description
1 polymer ?
#
loop_
_entity_poly.entity_id
_entity_poly.type
_entity_poly.pdbx_seq_one_letter_code
_entity_poly.pdbx_strand_id
1 'polypeptide(L)'
;MYFHNGGYYLSAITLGTICQRFPYLFRLSKHLAVDPALIVGLHRNQASQLVVVLEVGDRRQEVDIPRRRVREVKQLLRGLGV
;
A
#
# COMPACT_ATOMS: atom_id res chain seq x y z
N MET A 1 -3.57 2.37 -11.76
CA MET A 1 -2.79 1.13 -11.72
C MET A 1 -3.17 0.43 -10.43
N TYR A 2 -3.67 -0.80 -10.50
CA TYR A 2 -4.20 -1.54 -9.35
C TYR A 2 -3.51 -2.89 -9.26
N PHE A 3 -3.19 -3.31 -8.03
CA PHE A 3 -2.53 -4.57 -7.77
C PHE A 3 -3.48 -5.48 -7.01
N HIS A 4 -3.81 -6.62 -7.61
CA HIS A 4 -4.47 -7.74 -6.97
C HIS A 4 -3.81 -9.01 -7.51
N ASN A 5 -3.38 -9.93 -6.64
CA ASN A 5 -2.80 -11.22 -7.01
C ASN A 5 -1.59 -11.17 -7.97
N GLY A 6 -0.60 -10.31 -7.72
CA GLY A 6 0.65 -10.33 -8.49
C GLY A 6 0.57 -9.78 -9.92
N GLY A 7 -0.61 -9.35 -10.39
CA GLY A 7 -0.81 -8.77 -11.71
C GLY A 7 -0.90 -7.24 -11.72
N TYR A 8 -0.30 -6.60 -12.73
CA TYR A 8 -0.55 -5.19 -13.04
C TYR A 8 -1.83 -5.09 -13.88
N TYR A 9 -2.90 -4.52 -13.32
CA TYR A 9 -4.13 -4.28 -14.09
C TYR A 9 -4.23 -2.80 -14.51
N LEU A 10 -4.16 -2.57 -15.82
CA LEU A 10 -4.61 -1.34 -16.47
C LEU A 10 -6.14 -1.40 -16.54
N SER A 11 -6.80 -0.68 -15.64
CA SER A 11 -8.26 -0.60 -15.56
C SER A 11 -8.70 0.82 -15.93
N ALA A 12 -9.71 0.94 -16.78
CA ALA A 12 -10.40 2.20 -17.08
C ALA A 12 -11.16 2.77 -15.86
N ILE A 13 -11.24 2.00 -14.78
CA ILE A 13 -11.95 2.32 -13.54
C ILE A 13 -10.99 3.01 -12.57
N THR A 14 -11.45 4.08 -11.91
CA THR A 14 -10.63 4.87 -10.97
C THR A 14 -10.26 4.11 -9.69
N LEU A 15 -9.25 4.60 -8.98
CA LEU A 15 -8.80 4.01 -7.71
C LEU A 15 -9.86 4.14 -6.63
N GLY A 16 -10.66 5.21 -6.69
CA GLY A 16 -11.80 5.40 -5.80
C GLY A 16 -12.83 4.29 -5.98
N THR A 17 -13.22 4.00 -7.22
CA THR A 17 -14.20 2.95 -7.52
C THR A 17 -13.71 1.56 -7.11
N ILE A 18 -12.41 1.28 -7.25
CA ILE A 18 -11.82 0.02 -6.82
C ILE A 18 -11.80 -0.09 -5.30
N CYS A 19 -11.41 0.96 -4.57
CA CYS A 19 -11.50 0.97 -3.11
C CYS A 19 -12.96 0.87 -2.61
N GLN A 20 -13.95 1.38 -3.36
CA GLN A 20 -15.37 1.20 -3.02
C GLN A 20 -15.81 -0.27 -3.19
N ARG A 21 -15.34 -0.92 -4.25
CA ARG A 21 -15.69 -2.32 -4.54
C ARG A 21 -14.95 -3.32 -3.65
N PHE A 22 -13.74 -2.98 -3.24
CA PHE A 22 -12.87 -3.81 -2.40
C PHE A 22 -12.47 -3.01 -1.15
N PRO A 23 -13.35 -2.92 -0.14
CA PRO A 23 -13.16 -2.05 1.02
C PRO A 23 -11.98 -2.47 1.91
N TYR A 24 -11.48 -3.70 1.76
CA TYR A 24 -10.28 -4.18 2.43
C TYR A 24 -8.98 -3.65 1.82
N LEU A 25 -9.00 -3.14 0.58
CA LEU A 25 -7.83 -2.56 -0.05
C LEU A 25 -7.52 -1.21 0.59
N PHE A 26 -6.29 -1.09 1.09
CA PHE A 26 -5.82 0.15 1.66
C PHE A 26 -5.14 1.02 0.61
N ARG A 27 -5.71 2.19 0.37
CA ARG A 27 -5.05 3.19 -0.48
C ARG A 27 -3.78 3.65 0.23
N LEU A 28 -2.57 3.47 -0.33
CA LEU A 28 -1.32 4.02 0.21
C LEU A 28 -0.98 5.39 -0.39
N SER A 29 -1.30 5.59 -1.66
CA SER A 29 -1.05 6.85 -2.37
C SER A 29 -2.18 7.21 -3.33
N LYS A 30 -2.05 8.36 -4.02
CA LYS A 30 -3.02 8.75 -5.06
C LYS A 30 -3.14 7.71 -6.18
N HIS A 31 -2.09 6.92 -6.39
CA HIS A 31 -1.94 5.99 -7.52
C HIS A 31 -1.82 4.53 -7.11
N LEU A 32 -1.86 4.23 -5.81
CA LEU A 32 -1.64 2.89 -5.29
C LEU A 32 -2.60 2.58 -4.14
N ALA A 33 -3.29 1.45 -4.26
CA ALA A 33 -3.86 0.73 -3.12
C ALA A 33 -3.29 -0.67 -3.09
N VAL A 34 -3.19 -1.21 -1.88
CA VAL A 34 -2.60 -2.51 -1.59
C VAL A 34 -3.49 -3.27 -0.64
N ASP A 35 -3.44 -4.58 -0.74
CA ASP A 35 -3.90 -5.45 0.33
C ASP A 35 -2.92 -5.34 1.51
N PRO A 36 -3.37 -5.01 2.72
CA PRO A 36 -2.49 -4.94 3.89
C PRO A 36 -1.76 -6.24 4.20
N ALA A 37 -2.28 -7.40 3.79
CA ALA A 37 -1.62 -8.70 3.95
C ALA A 37 -0.30 -8.81 3.18
N LEU A 38 -0.08 -7.97 2.16
CA LEU A 38 1.17 -7.93 1.40
C LEU A 38 2.24 -7.09 2.10
N ILE A 39 1.93 -6.41 3.20
CA ILE A 39 2.88 -5.57 3.93
C ILE A 39 3.74 -6.44 4.83
N VAL A 40 5.04 -6.51 4.53
CA VAL A 40 6.01 -7.35 5.26
C VAL A 40 6.96 -6.54 6.14
N GLY A 41 6.93 -5.21 6.05
CA GLY A 41 7.78 -4.38 6.89
C GLY A 41 7.66 -2.89 6.69
N LEU A 42 8.30 -2.17 7.59
CA LEU A 42 8.36 -0.72 7.62
C LEU A 42 9.78 -0.29 7.96
N HIS A 43 10.28 0.70 7.23
CA HIS A 43 11.52 1.36 7.61
C HIS A 43 11.47 2.84 7.26
N ARG A 44 12.51 3.57 7.62
CA ARG A 44 12.71 4.94 7.14
C ARG A 44 13.85 4.96 6.14
N ASN A 45 13.65 5.57 4.98
CA ASN A 45 14.71 5.79 4.02
C ASN A 45 15.69 6.88 4.50
N GLN A 46 16.73 7.13 3.72
CA GLN A 46 17.76 8.15 4.02
C GLN A 46 17.17 9.57 4.18
N ALA A 47 16.06 9.87 3.50
CA ALA A 47 15.34 11.14 3.62
C ALA A 47 14.38 11.19 4.83
N SER A 48 14.47 10.21 5.74
CA SER A 48 13.59 10.04 6.90
C SER A 48 12.10 9.89 6.56
N GLN A 49 11.77 9.53 5.31
CA GLN A 49 10.41 9.22 4.90
C GLN A 49 10.07 7.78 5.30
N LEU A 50 8.81 7.55 5.68
CA LEU A 50 8.33 6.21 6.00
C LEU A 50 8.20 5.43 4.69
N VAL A 51 8.79 4.24 4.65
CA VAL A 51 8.70 3.29 3.55
C VAL A 51 7.95 2.06 4.01
N VAL A 52 6.98 1.63 3.22
CA VAL A 52 6.28 0.36 3.38
C VAL A 52 6.91 -0.64 2.42
N VAL A 53 7.30 -1.80 2.95
CA VAL A 53 7.82 -2.91 2.15
C VAL A 53 6.67 -3.86 1.87
N LEU A 54 6.42 -4.11 0.60
CA LEU A 54 5.40 -5.02 0.10
C LEU A 54 6.07 -6.26 -0.48
N GLU A 55 5.52 -7.44 -0.20
CA GLU A 55 5.91 -8.68 -0.85
C GLU A 55 4.80 -9.10 -1.81
N VAL A 56 5.13 -9.20 -3.09
CA VAL A 56 4.17 -9.43 -4.17
C VAL A 56 4.72 -10.53 -5.07
N GLY A 57 4.28 -11.77 -4.81
CA GLY A 57 4.93 -12.96 -5.37
C GLY A 57 6.39 -13.00 -4.92
N ASP A 58 7.32 -13.26 -5.85
CA ASP A 58 8.75 -13.32 -5.56
C ASP A 58 9.44 -11.93 -5.56
N ARG A 59 8.67 -10.84 -5.58
CA ARG A 59 9.20 -9.48 -5.66
C ARG A 59 8.92 -8.70 -4.39
N ARG A 60 9.96 -8.03 -3.89
CA ARG A 60 9.83 -6.98 -2.88
C ARG A 60 9.71 -5.62 -3.54
N GLN A 61 8.72 -4.86 -3.13
CA GLN A 61 8.47 -3.52 -3.60
C GLN A 61 8.43 -2.53 -2.42
N GLU A 62 9.24 -1.49 -2.52
CA GLU A 62 9.27 -0.42 -1.54
C GLU A 62 8.39 0.75 -2.00
N VAL A 63 7.58 1.27 -1.08
CA VAL A 63 6.65 2.36 -1.36
C VAL A 63 6.84 3.46 -0.34
N ASP A 64 7.25 4.63 -0.84
CA ASP A 64 7.33 5.85 -0.03
C ASP A 64 5.93 6.32 0.39
N ILE A 65 5.78 6.56 1.69
CA ILE A 65 4.54 7.06 2.26
C ILE A 65 4.61 8.57 2.41
N PRO A 66 3.67 9.32 1.79
CA PRO A 66 3.57 10.75 1.97
C PRO A 66 3.42 11.11 3.46
N ARG A 67 4.16 12.12 3.93
CA ARG A 67 4.17 12.54 5.36
C ARG A 67 2.77 12.69 5.97
N ARG A 68 1.81 13.26 5.21
CA ARG A 68 0.41 13.45 5.63
C ARG A 68 -0.35 12.15 5.95
N ARG A 69 0.11 11.00 5.45
CA ARG A 69 -0.54 9.69 5.63
C ARG A 69 0.20 8.76 6.59
N VAL A 70 1.39 9.17 7.07
CA VAL A 70 2.20 8.35 7.98
C VAL A 70 1.41 7.95 9.22
N ARG A 71 0.61 8.84 9.79
CA ARG A 71 -0.21 8.55 10.98
C ARG A 71 -1.24 7.45 10.70
N GLU A 72 -1.96 7.57 9.58
CA GLU A 72 -2.98 6.63 9.12
C GLU A 72 -2.36 5.23 8.88
N VAL A 73 -1.25 5.18 8.14
CA VAL A 73 -0.52 3.95 7.84
C VAL A 73 -0.01 3.27 9.13
N LYS A 74 0.56 4.04 10.06
CA LYS A 74 1.03 3.49 11.35
C LYS A 74 -0.11 2.94 12.22
N GLN A 75 -1.26 3.62 12.25
CA GLN A 75 -2.42 3.14 13.01
C GLN A 75 -2.96 1.84 12.45
N LEU A 76 -3.02 1.74 11.11
CA LEU A 76 -3.45 0.53 10.43
C LEU A 76 -2.52 -0.65 10.72
N LEU A 77 -1.20 -0.44 10.63
CA LEU A 77 -0.22 -1.50 10.83
C LEU A 77 -0.20 -2.00 12.28
N ARG A 78 -0.39 -1.10 13.25
CA ARG A 78 -0.64 -1.49 14.65
C ARG A 78 -1.87 -2.39 14.80
N GLY A 79 -2.92 -2.16 14.01
CA GLY A 79 -4.11 -3.02 14.00
C GLY A 79 -3.88 -4.39 13.36
N LEU A 80 -2.82 -4.53 12.56
CA LEU A 80 -2.45 -5.77 11.85
C LEU A 80 -1.35 -6.56 12.57
N GLY A 81 -0.77 -6.03 13.64
CA GLY A 81 0.34 -6.66 14.35
C GLY A 81 1.69 -6.57 13.62
N VAL A 82 1.83 -5.61 12.68
CA VAL A 82 3.07 -5.28 11.95
C VAL A 82 3.79 -4.11 12.59
#